data_AF-X1FIY3-F1
#
_entry.id   AF-X1FIY3-F1
#
_cell.length_a   1.000
_cell.length_b   1.000
_cell.length_c   1.000
_cell.angle_alpha   90.00
_cell.angle_beta   90.00
_cell.angle_gamma   90.00
#
_symmetry.space_group_name_H-M   'P 1'
#
loop_
_entity.id
_entity.type
_entity.pdbx_description
1 polymer ?
#
loop_
_entity_poly.entity_id
_entity_poly.type
_entity_poly.pdbx_seq_one_letter_code
_entity_poly.pdbx_strand_id
1 'polypeptide(L)'
;HIIAAPRQQIVDMTNNSTDPLEFTVGGTVYPDWLSVNTTPGTTDMRTAIFCAEASLTGGGSIKGVGSTYLISSSLTINSDIILDLLTKGSKIQDDAGNAALTINGTIEAGFYQIFDWGNGTGSLSINNNTVNPAWFGAHPDATATVNDAAFAESVDALSDYGSWELPEGQYSTDLPITFSALNSMKITFIGRISASTDGLVFDAISLSLITGINLINSAGVDWESGFFGVKFQGSTSGFSNNTVFITNIQAFEKGMYLLSTATKSVIY
;
A
#
# COMPACT_ATOMS: atom_id res chain seq x y z
N HIS A 1 5.77 28.50 -19.37
CA HIS A 1 4.66 28.33 -18.41
C HIS A 1 3.44 27.88 -19.20
N ILE A 2 3.07 26.60 -19.08
CA ILE A 2 1.91 26.03 -19.78
C ILE A 2 0.73 26.14 -18.81
N ILE A 3 -0.35 26.81 -19.24
CA ILE A 3 -1.63 26.82 -18.53
C ILE A 3 -2.58 25.99 -19.38
N ALA A 4 -2.86 24.77 -18.94
CA ALA A 4 -3.73 23.84 -19.65
C ALA A 4 -4.68 23.16 -18.66
N ALA A 5 -5.84 22.74 -19.16
CA ALA A 5 -6.79 22.01 -18.34
C ALA A 5 -6.27 20.60 -18.03
N PRO A 6 -6.58 20.00 -16.86
CA PRO A 6 -6.09 18.68 -16.46
C PRO A 6 -6.35 17.54 -17.46
N ARG A 7 -7.42 17.64 -18.27
CA ARG A 7 -7.83 16.60 -19.24
C ARG A 7 -7.53 16.95 -20.70
N GLN A 8 -6.79 18.01 -20.94
CA GLN A 8 -6.44 18.41 -22.29
C GLN A 8 -5.14 17.73 -22.70
N GLN A 9 -5.14 16.95 -23.77
CA GLN A 9 -3.88 16.52 -24.39
C GLN A 9 -3.16 17.76 -24.92
N ILE A 10 -1.92 17.96 -24.46
CA ILE A 10 -1.08 19.10 -24.85
C ILE A 10 -0.03 18.63 -25.85
N VAL A 11 0.50 17.42 -25.64
CA VAL A 11 1.53 16.82 -26.48
C VAL A 11 1.10 15.43 -26.87
N ASP A 12 1.27 15.12 -28.16
CA ASP A 12 0.97 13.82 -28.72
C ASP A 12 2.23 12.95 -28.74
N MET A 13 2.29 11.99 -27.81
CA MET A 13 3.42 11.06 -27.67
C MET A 13 3.29 9.81 -28.54
N THR A 14 2.30 9.72 -29.45
CA THR A 14 2.06 8.53 -30.30
C THR A 14 3.24 8.15 -31.20
N ASN A 15 4.23 9.04 -31.36
CA ASN A 15 5.37 8.83 -32.26
C ASN A 15 6.62 8.22 -31.58
N ASN A 16 6.51 7.67 -30.36
CA ASN A 16 7.64 7.05 -29.65
C ASN A 16 8.84 8.01 -29.45
N SER A 17 8.58 9.32 -29.50
CA SER A 17 9.56 10.36 -29.26
C SER A 17 10.00 10.29 -27.80
N THR A 18 11.26 9.94 -27.57
CA THR A 18 11.87 9.96 -26.23
C THR A 18 12.23 11.36 -25.76
N ASP A 19 12.01 12.39 -26.57
CA ASP A 19 12.37 13.77 -26.21
C ASP A 19 11.46 14.25 -25.07
N PRO A 20 12.01 14.40 -23.85
CA PRO A 20 11.21 14.83 -22.72
C PRO A 20 10.85 16.31 -22.91
N LEU A 21 9.59 16.64 -22.67
CA LEU A 21 9.22 18.03 -22.39
C LEU A 21 9.88 18.39 -21.05
N GLU A 22 10.72 19.41 -21.00
CA GLU A 22 11.25 19.88 -19.73
C GLU A 22 10.23 20.82 -19.06
N PHE A 23 9.68 20.41 -17.91
CA PHE A 23 8.98 21.33 -17.01
C PHE A 23 9.96 21.78 -15.92
N THR A 24 9.79 23.02 -15.45
CA THR A 24 10.58 23.55 -14.35
C THR A 24 10.31 22.78 -13.06
N VAL A 25 11.35 22.60 -12.23
CA VAL A 25 11.32 21.98 -10.89
C VAL A 25 10.08 22.42 -10.09
N GLY A 26 9.38 21.44 -9.48
CA GLY A 26 8.21 21.69 -8.63
C GLY A 26 6.90 21.88 -9.39
N GLY A 27 6.86 21.51 -10.68
CA GLY A 27 5.64 21.49 -11.47
C GLY A 27 4.70 20.32 -11.13
N THR A 28 3.45 20.45 -11.58
CA THR A 28 2.48 19.34 -11.64
C THR A 28 2.29 18.95 -13.10
N VAL A 29 2.37 17.65 -13.38
CA VAL A 29 2.14 17.09 -14.71
C VAL A 29 1.04 16.03 -14.62
N TYR A 30 0.13 16.05 -15.59
CA TYR A 30 -0.97 15.10 -15.69
C TYR A 30 -0.64 14.10 -16.80
N PRO A 31 -0.71 12.78 -16.57
CA PRO A 31 -0.49 11.80 -17.64
C PRO A 31 -1.40 12.04 -18.86
N ASP A 32 -2.63 12.52 -18.63
CA ASP A 32 -3.61 12.90 -19.65
C ASP A 32 -3.14 14.03 -20.59
N TRP A 33 -2.13 14.82 -20.21
CA TRP A 33 -1.51 15.82 -21.09
C TRP A 33 -0.62 15.20 -22.17
N LEU A 34 -0.11 13.99 -21.91
CA LEU A 34 0.91 13.32 -22.71
C LEU A 34 0.32 12.16 -23.54
N SER A 35 -0.79 11.59 -23.10
CA SER A 35 -1.57 10.61 -23.87
C SER A 35 -3.05 10.71 -23.50
N VAL A 36 -3.92 10.44 -24.46
CA VAL A 36 -5.37 10.40 -24.20
C VAL A 36 -5.74 9.06 -23.54
N ASN A 37 -6.26 9.11 -22.32
CA ASN A 37 -6.84 7.96 -21.64
C ASN A 37 -8.24 7.65 -22.19
N THR A 38 -8.32 7.24 -23.46
CA THR A 38 -9.59 7.15 -24.24
C THR A 38 -10.63 6.23 -23.60
N THR A 39 -10.17 5.14 -23.00
CA THR A 39 -10.99 4.19 -22.23
C THR A 39 -10.24 3.87 -20.94
N PRO A 40 -10.58 4.51 -19.81
CA PRO A 40 -9.95 4.27 -18.52
C PRO A 40 -9.96 2.81 -18.12
N GLY A 41 -8.83 2.31 -17.61
CA GLY A 41 -8.65 0.91 -17.20
C GLY A 41 -8.40 -0.07 -18.34
N THR A 42 -8.44 0.36 -19.61
CA THR A 42 -8.07 -0.48 -20.77
C THR A 42 -7.03 0.17 -21.69
N THR A 43 -6.90 1.50 -21.64
CA THR A 43 -5.86 2.23 -22.38
C THR A 43 -4.56 2.21 -21.58
N ASP A 44 -3.49 1.64 -22.14
CA ASP A 44 -2.18 1.65 -21.49
C ASP A 44 -1.65 3.09 -21.38
N MET A 45 -1.48 3.54 -20.14
CA MET A 45 -1.01 4.86 -19.74
C MET A 45 0.42 4.83 -19.19
N ARG A 46 1.10 3.68 -19.21
CA ARG A 46 2.47 3.53 -18.69
C ARG A 46 3.44 4.54 -19.29
N THR A 47 3.46 4.68 -20.63
CA THR A 47 4.35 5.63 -21.31
C THR A 47 4.05 7.06 -20.92
N ALA A 48 2.77 7.42 -20.76
CA ALA A 48 2.37 8.76 -20.35
C ALA A 48 2.84 9.08 -18.92
N ILE A 49 2.74 8.13 -17.99
CA ILE A 49 3.23 8.31 -16.62
C ILE A 49 4.76 8.41 -16.59
N PHE A 50 5.46 7.55 -17.34
CA PHE A 50 6.92 7.61 -17.46
C PHE A 50 7.41 8.95 -18.03
N CYS A 51 6.73 9.47 -19.06
CA CYS A 51 7.07 10.77 -19.62
C CYS A 51 6.69 11.92 -18.67
N ALA A 52 5.62 11.80 -17.90
CA ALA A 52 5.27 12.78 -16.86
C ALA A 52 6.37 12.85 -15.80
N GLU A 53 6.87 11.72 -15.34
CA GLU A 53 8.04 11.65 -14.46
C GLU A 53 9.29 12.28 -15.08
N ALA A 54 9.68 11.86 -16.29
CA ALA A 54 10.89 12.36 -16.95
C ALA A 54 10.88 13.88 -17.17
N SER A 55 9.68 14.45 -17.25
CA SER A 55 9.44 15.87 -17.46
C SER A 55 9.59 16.71 -16.18
N LEU A 56 9.62 16.07 -15.01
CA LEU A 56 9.75 16.67 -13.68
C LEU A 56 11.20 16.59 -13.17
N THR A 57 12.16 17.07 -13.95
CA THR A 57 13.58 17.05 -13.58
C THR A 57 13.82 17.83 -12.28
N GLY A 58 14.25 17.15 -11.21
CA GLY A 58 14.45 17.76 -9.89
C GLY A 58 13.22 17.73 -8.97
N GLY A 59 12.19 16.96 -9.35
CA GLY A 59 11.03 16.68 -8.53
C GLY A 59 9.77 17.48 -8.92
N GLY A 60 8.64 17.06 -8.36
CA GLY A 60 7.32 17.63 -8.63
C GLY A 60 6.21 16.60 -8.39
N SER A 61 5.04 16.82 -8.97
CA SER A 61 3.91 15.89 -8.82
C SER A 61 3.35 15.37 -10.13
N ILE A 62 3.10 14.06 -10.17
CA ILE A 62 2.26 13.41 -11.19
C ILE A 62 0.85 13.35 -10.63
N LYS A 63 -0.11 14.04 -11.25
CA LYS A 63 -1.46 14.20 -10.70
C LYS A 63 -2.51 13.47 -11.51
N GLY A 64 -3.31 12.64 -10.83
CA GLY A 64 -4.47 11.98 -11.39
C GLY A 64 -5.71 12.89 -11.50
N VAL A 65 -6.55 12.64 -12.51
CA VAL A 65 -7.76 13.45 -12.82
C VAL A 65 -9.08 12.73 -12.56
N GLY A 66 -9.08 11.75 -11.66
CA GLY A 66 -10.24 10.91 -11.36
C GLY A 66 -10.47 9.85 -12.43
N SER A 67 -9.39 9.21 -12.90
CA SER A 67 -9.42 8.18 -13.95
C SER A 67 -8.61 6.95 -13.55
N THR A 68 -8.88 5.82 -14.19
CA THR A 68 -8.05 4.61 -14.06
C THR A 68 -6.96 4.59 -15.13
N TYR A 69 -5.71 4.49 -14.67
CA TYR A 69 -4.50 4.45 -15.48
C TYR A 69 -3.98 3.02 -15.51
N LEU A 70 -4.25 2.31 -16.60
CA LEU A 70 -3.66 0.99 -16.81
C LEU A 70 -2.16 1.15 -17.07
N ILE A 71 -1.33 0.31 -16.43
CA ILE A 71 0.05 0.08 -16.83
C ILE A 71 0.21 -1.35 -17.36
N SER A 72 0.64 -1.52 -18.61
CA SER A 72 0.81 -2.86 -19.20
C SER A 72 2.19 -3.49 -18.95
N SER A 73 3.11 -2.73 -18.37
CA SER A 73 4.51 -3.12 -18.16
C SER A 73 5.10 -2.40 -16.95
N SER A 74 6.24 -2.89 -16.45
CA SER A 74 6.85 -2.35 -15.23
C SER A 74 7.18 -0.86 -15.31
N LEU A 75 7.01 -0.20 -14.18
CA LEU A 75 7.18 1.23 -14.00
C LEU A 75 7.81 1.49 -12.63
N THR A 76 8.74 2.43 -12.58
CA THR A 76 9.32 2.91 -11.32
C THR A 76 9.02 4.39 -11.22
N ILE A 77 8.51 4.85 -10.08
CA ILE A 77 8.35 6.25 -9.74
C ILE A 77 9.50 6.65 -8.80
N ASN A 78 10.30 7.63 -9.22
CA ASN A 78 11.49 8.08 -8.50
C ASN A 78 11.15 8.79 -7.18
N SER A 79 12.14 8.85 -6.29
CA SER A 79 11.98 9.35 -4.92
C SER A 79 11.68 10.85 -4.79
N ASP A 80 12.01 11.63 -5.81
CA ASP A 80 11.74 13.06 -5.89
C ASP A 80 10.35 13.40 -6.45
N ILE A 81 9.56 12.38 -6.80
CA ILE A 81 8.22 12.51 -7.37
C ILE A 81 7.15 12.33 -6.29
N ILE A 82 6.12 13.17 -6.35
CA ILE A 82 4.87 12.98 -5.61
C ILE A 82 3.84 12.37 -6.57
N LEU A 83 3.34 11.18 -6.25
CA LEU A 83 2.20 10.58 -6.92
C LEU A 83 0.91 11.10 -6.25
N ASP A 84 0.30 12.14 -6.83
CA ASP A 84 -0.92 12.79 -6.34
C ASP A 84 -2.16 12.13 -6.94
N LEU A 85 -2.82 11.30 -6.14
CA LEU A 85 -4.09 10.62 -6.44
C LEU A 85 -5.22 11.12 -5.52
N LEU A 86 -5.14 12.38 -5.04
CA LEU A 86 -6.17 13.02 -4.20
C LEU A 86 -7.50 13.24 -4.93
N THR A 87 -7.51 13.23 -6.26
CA THR A 87 -8.75 13.26 -7.03
C THR A 87 -9.42 11.88 -6.97
N LYS A 88 -10.53 11.75 -6.24
CA LYS A 88 -11.28 10.48 -6.12
C LYS A 88 -11.56 9.83 -7.49
N GLY A 89 -11.31 8.53 -7.58
CA GLY A 89 -11.39 7.76 -8.83
C GLY A 89 -10.07 7.69 -9.60
N SER A 90 -9.03 8.43 -9.18
CA SER A 90 -7.68 8.25 -9.72
C SER A 90 -7.11 6.95 -9.18
N LYS A 91 -6.75 6.03 -10.08
CA LYS A 91 -6.31 4.69 -9.73
C LYS A 91 -5.25 4.20 -10.71
N ILE A 92 -4.20 3.55 -10.24
CA ILE A 92 -3.28 2.78 -11.09
C ILE A 92 -3.76 1.33 -11.08
N GLN A 93 -3.85 0.74 -12.27
CA GLN A 93 -4.32 -0.62 -12.46
C GLN A 93 -3.29 -1.44 -13.25
N ASP A 94 -3.20 -2.73 -12.94
CA ASP A 94 -2.56 -3.73 -13.79
C ASP A 94 -3.66 -4.59 -14.48
N ASP A 95 -3.56 -4.80 -15.80
CA ASP A 95 -4.54 -5.57 -16.60
C ASP A 95 -4.04 -7.02 -16.79
N ALA A 96 -3.83 -7.71 -15.67
CA ALA A 96 -3.37 -9.09 -15.60
C ALA A 96 -1.97 -9.35 -16.20
N GLY A 97 -1.18 -8.30 -16.41
CA GLY A 97 0.22 -8.38 -16.80
C GLY A 97 1.09 -8.70 -15.59
N ASN A 98 2.34 -9.09 -15.82
CA ASN A 98 3.31 -9.23 -14.73
C ASN A 98 3.98 -7.88 -14.46
N ALA A 99 3.20 -6.79 -14.45
CA ALA A 99 3.77 -5.46 -14.30
C ALA A 99 4.24 -5.28 -12.85
N ALA A 100 5.49 -4.87 -12.70
CA ALA A 100 6.01 -4.45 -11.41
C ALA A 100 5.91 -2.92 -11.32
N LEU A 101 5.19 -2.40 -10.32
CA LEU A 101 5.22 -0.98 -9.97
C LEU A 101 6.05 -0.78 -8.71
N THR A 102 7.10 0.01 -8.83
CA THR A 102 7.92 0.43 -7.68
C THR A 102 7.73 1.92 -7.44
N ILE A 103 7.28 2.31 -6.26
CA ILE A 103 7.09 3.71 -5.87
C ILE A 103 8.13 4.06 -4.82
N ASN A 104 9.13 4.85 -5.20
CA ASN A 104 10.11 5.42 -4.27
C ASN A 104 9.72 6.82 -3.80
N GLY A 105 8.85 7.49 -4.56
CA GLY A 105 8.34 8.82 -4.29
C GLY A 105 7.25 8.87 -3.23
N THR A 106 6.78 10.06 -2.88
CA THR A 106 5.67 10.22 -1.92
C THR A 106 4.33 9.91 -2.60
N ILE A 107 3.39 9.30 -1.87
CA ILE A 107 2.01 9.13 -2.34
C ILE A 107 1.11 10.10 -1.59
N GLU A 108 0.36 10.92 -2.32
CA GLU A 108 -0.72 11.76 -1.77
C GLU A 108 -2.07 11.22 -2.21
N ALA A 109 -2.84 10.66 -1.28
CA ALA A 109 -4.14 10.08 -1.56
C ALA A 109 -5.06 10.14 -0.33
N GLY A 110 -6.38 10.06 -0.57
CA GLY A 110 -7.36 9.88 0.50
C GLY A 110 -7.54 8.41 0.88
N PHE A 111 -8.51 8.14 1.76
CA PHE A 111 -8.91 6.78 2.17
C PHE A 111 -9.90 6.16 1.18
N TYR A 112 -9.44 5.87 -0.03
CA TYR A 112 -10.19 5.17 -1.07
C TYR A 112 -9.23 4.41 -1.98
N GLN A 113 -9.75 3.48 -2.78
CA GLN A 113 -8.93 2.64 -3.65
C GLN A 113 -8.20 3.48 -4.70
N ILE A 114 -6.87 3.35 -4.73
CA ILE A 114 -5.96 3.97 -5.70
C ILE A 114 -5.06 2.95 -6.41
N PHE A 115 -5.04 1.70 -5.95
CA PHE A 115 -4.41 0.56 -6.60
C PHE A 115 -5.46 -0.52 -6.85
N ASP A 116 -5.43 -1.09 -8.05
CA ASP A 116 -6.18 -2.28 -8.41
C ASP A 116 -5.24 -3.20 -9.15
N TRP A 117 -4.57 -4.07 -8.38
CA TRP A 117 -3.55 -4.96 -8.90
C TRP A 117 -4.12 -6.24 -9.52
N GLY A 118 -5.45 -6.37 -9.54
CA GLY A 118 -6.17 -7.46 -10.18
C GLY A 118 -5.69 -8.86 -9.75
N ASN A 119 -5.99 -9.87 -10.58
CA ASN A 119 -5.49 -11.24 -10.40
C ASN A 119 -4.15 -11.49 -11.12
N GLY A 120 -3.41 -10.43 -11.45
CA GLY A 120 -2.12 -10.55 -12.14
C GLY A 120 -1.04 -11.16 -11.24
N THR A 121 0.09 -11.59 -11.82
CA THR A 121 1.29 -11.95 -11.02
C THR A 121 2.29 -10.80 -10.94
N GLY A 122 1.85 -9.60 -11.30
CA GLY A 122 2.59 -8.36 -11.08
C GLY A 122 2.83 -8.10 -9.59
N SER A 123 3.69 -7.14 -9.30
CA SER A 123 4.02 -6.75 -7.93
C SER A 123 3.91 -5.24 -7.75
N LEU A 124 3.46 -4.82 -6.58
CA LEU A 124 3.54 -3.43 -6.15
C LEU A 124 4.55 -3.36 -5.02
N SER A 125 5.44 -2.36 -5.04
CA SER A 125 6.39 -2.10 -3.97
C SER A 125 6.36 -0.61 -3.65
N ILE A 126 6.02 -0.27 -2.40
CA ILE A 126 5.93 1.10 -1.89
C ILE A 126 7.07 1.30 -0.88
N ASN A 127 8.12 2.00 -1.30
CA ASN A 127 9.35 2.13 -0.55
C ASN A 127 9.32 3.36 0.37
N ASN A 128 9.67 3.18 1.65
CA ASN A 128 9.80 4.27 2.65
C ASN A 128 8.57 5.18 2.80
N ASN A 129 7.36 4.64 2.56
CA ASN A 129 6.12 5.41 2.58
C ASN A 129 5.11 4.84 3.57
N THR A 130 4.00 5.56 3.72
CA THR A 130 2.82 5.03 4.42
C THR A 130 1.99 4.24 3.43
N VAL A 131 1.60 3.02 3.79
CA VAL A 131 0.67 2.18 3.04
C VAL A 131 -0.64 2.06 3.81
N ASN A 132 -1.75 2.23 3.10
CA ASN A 132 -3.09 2.17 3.68
C ASN A 132 -3.93 1.09 2.99
N PRO A 133 -4.54 0.14 3.71
CA PRO A 133 -5.42 -0.86 3.11
C PRO A 133 -6.58 -0.32 2.28
N ALA A 134 -7.07 0.89 2.59
CA ALA A 134 -8.11 1.53 1.80
C ALA A 134 -7.67 1.80 0.36
N TRP A 135 -6.36 1.95 0.11
CA TRP A 135 -5.80 2.10 -1.24
C TRP A 135 -5.97 0.85 -2.10
N PHE A 136 -6.20 -0.30 -1.47
CA PHE A 136 -6.43 -1.61 -2.10
C PHE A 136 -7.90 -2.04 -2.01
N GLY A 137 -8.78 -1.16 -1.52
CA GLY A 137 -10.22 -1.41 -1.46
C GLY A 137 -10.76 -1.84 -0.10
N ALA A 138 -9.94 -1.90 0.97
CA ALA A 138 -10.47 -2.16 2.31
C ALA A 138 -11.42 -1.03 2.74
N HIS A 139 -12.59 -1.36 3.28
CA HIS A 139 -13.50 -0.38 3.88
C HIS A 139 -14.38 -1.01 4.98
N PRO A 140 -14.89 -0.22 5.95
CA PRO A 140 -15.66 -0.76 7.07
C PRO A 140 -16.96 -1.48 6.65
N ASP A 141 -17.61 -0.97 5.60
CA ASP A 141 -18.84 -1.57 5.07
C ASP A 141 -18.57 -2.76 4.12
N ALA A 142 -17.32 -3.19 3.96
CA ALA A 142 -16.94 -4.26 3.03
C ALA A 142 -17.22 -5.63 3.64
N THR A 143 -17.39 -6.63 2.79
CA THR A 143 -17.35 -8.03 3.22
C THR A 143 -15.95 -8.40 3.69
N ALA A 144 -15.83 -9.42 4.55
CA ALA A 144 -14.55 -9.97 4.99
C ALA A 144 -13.63 -10.31 3.81
N THR A 145 -14.12 -10.98 2.76
CA THR A 145 -13.33 -11.33 1.58
C THR A 145 -12.67 -10.13 0.88
N VAL A 146 -13.35 -8.98 0.81
CA VAL A 146 -12.80 -7.77 0.19
C VAL A 146 -11.71 -7.16 1.07
N ASN A 147 -11.95 -7.09 2.38
CA ASN A 147 -10.96 -6.61 3.33
C ASN A 147 -9.74 -7.56 3.39
N ASP A 148 -9.95 -8.87 3.36
CA ASP A 148 -8.88 -9.87 3.39
C ASP A 148 -7.92 -9.68 2.21
N ALA A 149 -8.46 -9.54 0.99
CA ALA A 149 -7.67 -9.27 -0.21
C ALA A 149 -6.89 -7.94 -0.09
N ALA A 150 -7.58 -6.87 0.30
CA ALA A 150 -6.96 -5.56 0.45
C ALA A 150 -5.90 -5.52 1.56
N PHE A 151 -6.09 -6.27 2.66
CA PHE A 151 -5.08 -6.41 3.71
C PHE A 151 -3.86 -7.14 3.20
N ALA A 152 -4.04 -8.29 2.51
CA ALA A 152 -2.93 -9.04 1.92
C ALA A 152 -2.14 -8.17 0.93
N GLU A 153 -2.82 -7.54 -0.04
CA GLU A 153 -2.18 -6.66 -1.03
C GLU A 153 -1.46 -5.47 -0.38
N SER A 154 -2.05 -4.86 0.65
CA SER A 154 -1.42 -3.74 1.35
C SER A 154 -0.17 -4.13 2.13
N VAL A 155 -0.11 -5.37 2.63
CA VAL A 155 1.07 -5.89 3.33
C VAL A 155 2.14 -6.30 2.33
N ASP A 156 1.76 -6.96 1.23
CA ASP A 156 2.68 -7.35 0.15
C ASP A 156 3.30 -6.13 -0.54
N ALA A 157 2.60 -4.99 -0.55
CA ALA A 157 3.11 -3.73 -1.08
C ALA A 157 4.17 -3.06 -0.17
N LEU A 158 4.34 -3.51 1.07
CA LEU A 158 5.31 -2.92 2.00
C LEU A 158 6.75 -3.21 1.57
N SER A 159 7.62 -2.22 1.79
CA SER A 159 9.06 -2.43 1.78
C SER A 159 9.60 -2.72 3.19
N ASP A 160 10.91 -2.99 3.28
CA ASP A 160 11.66 -3.13 4.53
C ASP A 160 11.65 -1.89 5.45
N TYR A 161 10.98 -0.80 5.09
CA TYR A 161 10.93 0.45 5.84
C TYR A 161 9.65 1.23 5.53
N GLY A 162 9.19 2.05 6.47
CA GLY A 162 8.03 2.93 6.28
C GLY A 162 6.94 2.70 7.34
N SER A 163 5.69 2.86 6.93
CA SER A 163 4.56 2.62 7.82
C SER A 163 3.35 1.99 7.14
N TRP A 164 2.55 1.28 7.93
CA TRP A 164 1.27 0.73 7.53
C TRP A 164 0.20 1.29 8.47
N GLU A 165 -0.88 1.82 7.93
CA GLU A 165 -1.94 2.47 8.73
C GLU A 165 -3.33 1.96 8.33
N LEU A 166 -4.02 1.33 9.29
CA LEU A 166 -5.45 1.03 9.18
C LEU A 166 -6.26 2.24 9.67
N PRO A 167 -6.99 2.94 8.78
CA PRO A 167 -7.76 4.11 9.18
C PRO A 167 -8.97 3.74 10.05
N GLU A 168 -9.63 4.75 10.61
CA GLU A 168 -10.81 4.58 11.46
C GLU A 168 -11.91 3.75 10.78
N GLY A 169 -12.62 2.95 11.57
CA GLY A 169 -13.72 2.08 11.13
C GLY A 169 -13.68 0.70 11.77
N GLN A 170 -14.69 -0.13 11.50
CA GLN A 170 -14.72 -1.53 11.92
C GLN A 170 -14.64 -2.41 10.66
N TYR A 171 -13.57 -3.19 10.54
CA TYR A 171 -13.29 -4.01 9.36
C TYR A 171 -13.47 -5.48 9.72
N SER A 172 -14.31 -6.21 8.98
CA SER A 172 -14.41 -7.66 9.12
C SER A 172 -13.29 -8.37 8.35
N THR A 173 -12.82 -9.50 8.86
CA THR A 173 -11.80 -10.35 8.22
C THR A 173 -12.03 -11.82 8.58
N ASP A 174 -11.79 -12.73 7.63
CA ASP A 174 -11.88 -14.18 7.85
C ASP A 174 -10.50 -14.86 7.80
N LEU A 175 -9.46 -14.09 7.45
CA LEU A 175 -8.07 -14.54 7.32
C LEU A 175 -7.14 -13.76 8.25
N PRO A 176 -6.05 -14.35 8.74
CA PRO A 176 -5.06 -13.62 9.51
C PRO A 176 -4.39 -12.53 8.67
N ILE A 177 -4.27 -11.32 9.22
CA ILE A 177 -3.43 -10.27 8.65
C ILE A 177 -1.98 -10.56 9.05
N THR A 178 -1.15 -10.92 8.08
CA THR A 178 0.19 -11.45 8.35
C THR A 178 1.28 -10.51 7.87
N PHE A 179 1.98 -9.87 8.81
CA PHE A 179 3.16 -9.05 8.54
C PHE A 179 4.42 -9.90 8.63
N SER A 180 5.13 -10.09 7.52
CA SER A 180 6.28 -11.00 7.43
C SER A 180 7.56 -10.31 7.00
N ALA A 181 8.68 -10.65 7.63
CA ALA A 181 10.03 -10.24 7.23
C ALA A 181 10.26 -8.72 7.11
N LEU A 182 9.49 -7.91 7.85
CA LEU A 182 9.59 -6.46 7.83
C LEU A 182 10.68 -5.96 8.78
N ASN A 183 11.45 -4.95 8.34
CA ASN A 183 12.44 -4.26 9.15
C ASN A 183 11.91 -2.85 9.53
N SER A 184 12.23 -2.32 10.71
CA SER A 184 12.02 -0.91 11.07
C SER A 184 10.68 -0.27 10.63
N MET A 185 9.56 -0.99 10.77
CA MET A 185 8.24 -0.55 10.32
C MET A 185 7.44 0.10 11.45
N LYS A 186 6.63 1.12 11.13
CA LYS A 186 5.58 1.60 12.01
C LYS A 186 4.23 1.04 11.58
N ILE A 187 3.56 0.26 12.42
CA ILE A 187 2.24 -0.32 12.14
C ILE A 187 1.23 0.33 13.07
N THR A 188 0.24 1.02 12.50
CA THR A 188 -0.75 1.82 13.24
C THR A 188 -2.15 1.30 12.95
N PHE A 189 -2.87 0.93 14.00
CA PHE A 189 -4.29 0.61 13.91
C PHE A 189 -5.10 1.75 14.53
N ILE A 190 -5.77 2.54 13.68
CA ILE A 190 -6.74 3.56 14.15
C ILE A 190 -8.13 2.93 14.20
N GLY A 191 -8.46 2.11 13.21
CA GLY A 191 -9.67 1.29 13.16
C GLY A 191 -9.67 0.08 14.09
N ARG A 192 -10.71 -0.74 13.96
CA ARG A 192 -10.97 -1.97 14.72
C ARG A 192 -11.10 -3.16 13.76
N ILE A 193 -10.67 -4.33 14.21
CA ILE A 193 -10.73 -5.57 13.41
C ILE A 193 -11.74 -6.54 14.04
N SER A 194 -12.70 -7.00 13.24
CA SER A 194 -13.66 -8.03 13.60
C SER A 194 -13.29 -9.32 12.87
N ALA A 195 -12.37 -10.09 13.45
CA ALA A 195 -11.91 -11.34 12.89
C ALA A 195 -12.85 -12.50 13.23
N SER A 196 -13.21 -13.38 12.30
CA SER A 196 -14.02 -14.56 12.62
C SER A 196 -13.19 -15.69 13.25
N THR A 197 -11.91 -15.79 12.88
CA THR A 197 -10.98 -16.86 13.28
C THR A 197 -9.70 -16.29 13.90
N ASP A 198 -8.75 -15.87 13.06
CA ASP A 198 -7.41 -15.42 13.41
C ASP A 198 -7.30 -13.90 13.26
N GLY A 199 -6.61 -13.25 14.20
CA GLY A 199 -6.40 -11.80 14.17
C GLY A 199 -5.14 -11.38 13.40
N LEU A 200 -4.10 -11.01 14.15
CA LEU A 200 -2.85 -10.46 13.60
C LEU A 200 -1.70 -11.44 13.78
N VAL A 201 -0.90 -11.64 12.73
CA VAL A 201 0.37 -12.38 12.77
C VAL A 201 1.52 -11.45 12.46
N PHE A 202 2.53 -11.48 13.30
CA PHE A 202 3.82 -10.82 13.09
C PHE A 202 4.90 -11.91 13.01
N ASP A 203 5.37 -12.17 11.80
CA ASP A 203 6.37 -13.19 11.49
C ASP A 203 7.71 -12.57 11.13
N ALA A 204 8.76 -12.93 11.87
CA ALA A 204 10.14 -12.50 11.60
C ALA A 204 10.32 -10.96 11.49
N ILE A 205 9.48 -10.17 12.17
CA ILE A 205 9.59 -8.70 12.18
C ILE A 205 10.74 -8.21 13.05
N SER A 206 11.45 -7.16 12.63
CA SER A 206 12.55 -6.52 13.37
C SER A 206 12.33 -5.02 13.58
N LEU A 207 12.80 -4.49 14.73
CA LEU A 207 12.83 -3.06 15.08
C LEU A 207 11.54 -2.27 14.79
N SER A 208 10.38 -2.90 14.94
CA SER A 208 9.10 -2.31 14.52
C SER A 208 8.35 -1.69 15.70
N LEU A 209 7.69 -0.55 15.45
CA LEU A 209 6.77 0.11 16.37
C LEU A 209 5.34 -0.25 15.98
N ILE A 210 4.63 -0.95 16.85
CA ILE A 210 3.22 -1.29 16.67
C ILE A 210 2.41 -0.44 17.64
N THR A 211 1.37 0.23 17.13
CA THR A 211 0.57 1.15 17.94
C THR A 211 -0.91 1.05 17.64
N GLY A 212 -1.72 1.26 18.67
CA GLY A 212 -3.17 1.38 18.54
C GLY A 212 -3.88 0.06 18.27
N ILE A 213 -3.30 -1.11 18.62
CA ILE A 213 -3.99 -2.39 18.48
C ILE A 213 -5.32 -2.31 19.28
N ASN A 214 -6.40 -2.06 18.56
CA ASN A 214 -7.73 -1.79 19.09
C ASN A 214 -8.66 -2.91 18.65
N LEU A 215 -9.26 -3.60 19.63
CA LEU A 215 -10.28 -4.63 19.51
C LEU A 215 -10.12 -5.60 18.32
N ILE A 216 -9.60 -6.81 18.60
CA ILE A 216 -9.76 -7.99 17.75
C ILE A 216 -10.89 -8.81 18.35
N ASN A 217 -12.10 -8.68 17.82
CA ASN A 217 -13.26 -9.43 18.31
C ASN A 217 -13.31 -10.79 17.59
N SER A 218 -12.61 -11.81 18.12
CA SER A 218 -12.68 -13.18 17.59
C SER A 218 -13.79 -14.01 18.25
N ALA A 219 -14.55 -14.76 17.44
CA ALA A 219 -15.67 -15.59 17.91
C ALA A 219 -15.21 -16.79 18.77
N GLY A 220 -13.91 -17.13 18.74
CA GLY A 220 -13.28 -18.15 19.58
C GLY A 220 -11.78 -17.87 19.73
N VAL A 221 -11.19 -18.28 20.86
CA VAL A 221 -9.73 -18.30 21.03
C VAL A 221 -9.38 -19.72 21.41
N ASP A 222 -8.50 -20.33 20.63
CA ASP A 222 -7.94 -21.65 20.84
C ASP A 222 -6.48 -21.61 20.39
N TRP A 223 -5.62 -21.46 21.38
CA TRP A 223 -4.17 -21.33 21.22
C TRP A 223 -3.51 -22.62 20.71
N GLU A 224 -4.17 -23.76 20.84
CA GLU A 224 -3.66 -25.06 20.40
C GLU A 224 -4.02 -25.35 18.94
N SER A 225 -5.18 -24.86 18.47
CA SER A 225 -5.59 -25.00 17.06
C SER A 225 -5.30 -23.78 16.18
N GLY A 226 -4.77 -22.70 16.74
CA GLY A 226 -4.23 -21.57 15.98
C GLY A 226 -5.07 -20.30 15.99
N PHE A 227 -6.13 -20.19 16.79
CA PHE A 227 -6.93 -18.97 16.90
C PHE A 227 -6.34 -18.02 17.94
N PHE A 228 -5.84 -16.87 17.50
CA PHE A 228 -5.19 -15.85 18.34
C PHE A 228 -5.74 -14.45 18.06
N GLY A 229 -5.71 -13.58 19.08
CA GLY A 229 -5.86 -12.15 18.87
C GLY A 229 -4.64 -11.59 18.15
N VAL A 230 -3.48 -11.65 18.80
CA VAL A 230 -2.19 -11.28 18.20
C VAL A 230 -1.18 -12.38 18.43
N LYS A 231 -0.48 -12.80 17.36
CA LYS A 231 0.58 -13.79 17.39
C LYS A 231 1.89 -13.18 16.91
N PHE A 232 2.93 -13.33 17.71
CA PHE A 232 4.30 -13.08 17.30
C PHE A 232 5.01 -14.42 17.11
N GLN A 233 5.53 -14.66 15.92
CA GLN A 233 6.29 -15.87 15.58
C GLN A 233 7.66 -15.52 15.02
N GLY A 234 8.67 -16.23 15.49
CA GLY A 234 10.03 -16.08 14.99
C GLY A 234 10.27 -17.02 13.84
N SER A 235 11.09 -16.62 12.87
CA SER A 235 11.63 -17.56 11.89
C SER A 235 12.36 -18.70 12.63
N THR A 236 12.53 -19.83 11.96
CA THR A 236 13.40 -20.93 12.41
C THR A 236 14.86 -20.51 12.65
N SER A 237 15.25 -19.28 12.26
CA SER A 237 16.56 -18.66 12.54
C SER A 237 16.61 -17.70 13.74
N GLY A 238 15.50 -17.54 14.48
CA GLY A 238 15.48 -16.88 15.79
C GLY A 238 15.40 -15.35 15.76
N PHE A 239 14.69 -14.79 16.74
CA PHE A 239 14.58 -13.34 17.02
C PHE A 239 15.90 -12.74 17.57
N SER A 240 17.05 -12.95 16.90
CA SER A 240 18.29 -12.33 17.35
C SER A 240 18.25 -10.81 17.04
N ASN A 241 18.00 -10.00 18.07
CA ASN A 241 17.96 -8.52 18.09
C ASN A 241 16.66 -7.82 17.64
N ASN A 242 15.53 -8.51 17.63
CA ASN A 242 14.26 -7.88 17.29
C ASN A 242 13.60 -7.27 18.53
N THR A 243 13.55 -5.94 18.60
CA THR A 243 12.73 -5.21 19.57
C THR A 243 11.42 -4.83 18.90
N VAL A 244 10.29 -5.23 19.51
CA VAL A 244 8.95 -4.79 19.12
C VAL A 244 8.42 -3.93 20.25
N PHE A 245 8.04 -2.69 19.92
CA PHE A 245 7.40 -1.79 20.87
C PHE A 245 5.90 -1.81 20.61
N ILE A 246 5.10 -2.18 21.62
CA ILE A 246 3.64 -2.15 21.49
C ILE A 246 3.11 -1.04 22.38
N THR A 247 2.48 -0.04 21.76
CA THR A 247 1.93 1.11 22.50
C THR A 247 0.43 1.22 22.29
N ASN A 248 -0.26 1.74 23.32
CA ASN A 248 -1.68 2.08 23.25
C ASN A 248 -2.59 0.89 22.87
N ILE A 249 -2.50 -0.20 23.63
CA ILE A 249 -3.46 -1.31 23.55
C ILE A 249 -4.73 -0.90 24.29
N GLN A 250 -5.85 -0.76 23.58
CA GLN A 250 -7.14 -0.40 24.18
C GLN A 250 -8.22 -1.43 23.84
N ALA A 251 -9.11 -1.70 24.80
CA ALA A 251 -10.25 -2.60 24.64
C ALA A 251 -9.86 -3.98 24.06
N PHE A 252 -8.71 -4.52 24.50
CA PHE A 252 -8.20 -5.81 24.06
C PHE A 252 -8.98 -6.93 24.76
N GLU A 253 -9.94 -7.54 24.04
CA GLU A 253 -10.83 -8.55 24.61
C GLU A 253 -10.21 -9.96 24.63
N LYS A 254 -9.21 -10.23 23.79
CA LYS A 254 -8.56 -11.54 23.63
C LYS A 254 -7.07 -11.45 23.99
N GLY A 255 -6.39 -12.59 24.17
CA GLY A 255 -4.99 -12.60 24.61
C GLY A 255 -3.98 -12.28 23.49
N MET A 256 -2.70 -12.17 23.89
CA MET A 256 -1.54 -12.06 23.00
C MET A 256 -0.69 -13.32 23.18
N TYR A 257 -0.23 -13.92 22.08
CA TYR A 257 0.60 -15.13 22.10
C TYR A 257 1.97 -14.88 21.50
N LEU A 258 2.97 -15.35 22.25
CA LEU A 258 4.38 -15.13 21.97
C LEU A 258 5.04 -16.48 21.78
N LEU A 259 5.30 -16.84 20.53
CA LEU A 259 6.05 -18.05 20.21
C LEU A 259 7.48 -17.65 19.89
N SER A 260 8.37 -17.77 20.88
CA SER A 260 9.80 -17.62 20.67
C SER A 260 10.49 -18.98 20.70
N THR A 261 11.18 -19.32 19.62
CA THR A 261 12.14 -20.43 19.57
C THR A 261 13.53 -20.00 20.07
N ALA A 262 13.72 -18.71 20.39
CA ALA A 262 14.98 -18.11 20.80
C ALA A 262 15.04 -17.82 22.32
N THR A 263 16.26 -17.72 22.85
CA THR A 263 16.55 -17.65 24.30
C THR A 263 16.09 -16.37 25.00
N LYS A 264 15.74 -15.29 24.28
CA LYS A 264 15.20 -14.03 24.83
C LYS A 264 14.37 -13.28 23.79
N SER A 265 13.08 -13.13 24.05
CA SER A 265 12.23 -12.13 23.39
C SER A 265 11.74 -11.16 24.48
N VAL A 266 11.89 -9.86 24.25
CA VAL A 266 11.41 -8.81 25.17
C VAL A 266 10.40 -7.96 24.40
N ILE A 267 9.17 -7.92 24.90
CA ILE A 267 8.16 -6.95 24.47
C ILE A 267 8.12 -5.87 25.54
N TYR A 268 8.25 -4.62 25.08
CA TYR A 268 8.10 -3.43 25.91
C TYR A 268 6.72 -2.81 25.67
#